data_AF-A0AAV6YZ82-F1
#
_entry.id   AF-A0AAV6YZ82-F1
#
_cell.length_a   1.000
_cell.length_b   1.000
_cell.length_c   1.000
_cell.angle_alpha   90.00
_cell.angle_beta   90.00
_cell.angle_gamma   90.00
#
_symmetry.space_group_name_H-M   'P 1'
#
loop_
_entity.id
_entity.type
_entity.pdbx_description
1 polymer ?
#
loop_
_entity_poly.entity_id
_entity_poly.type
_entity_poly.pdbx_seq_one_letter_code
_entity_poly.pdbx_strand_id
1 'polypeptide(L)'
;KKRRNWHRHDYTEQDDGTKPVQAGTRTFVQKLRARSFPSADDIILRMNGTQLTQRYLEKHGFNSPIIVPQMDGLGLRLPPPTFSVMDVERYVGGDKIIDVIDVARQADSKMKLRNFVKYFMNPDRPKVLNVISLEFSDTKMSELVKVPDIGKKLSWVENYWPDDSVFTKPFVQKYCLMGVEDSYTDFHIDFGGTSVWYHVLWGEKIFYLIKPTDENLALYESWSSSVTQSEEFFGDKVDNCYKCVLKQGHTLFLPTGNLGYDLTIRNR
;
A
#
# COMPACT_ATOMS: atom_id res chain seq x y z
N LYS A 1 13.35 26.80 4.87
CA LYS A 1 14.46 26.31 5.73
C LYS A 1 15.57 25.71 4.83
N LYS A 2 16.85 25.77 5.21
CA LYS A 2 17.98 25.25 4.40
C LYS A 2 18.26 23.78 4.75
N ARG A 3 18.35 22.90 3.73
CA ARG A 3 18.70 21.48 3.91
C ARG A 3 20.16 21.33 4.33
N ARG A 4 20.39 20.49 5.34
CA ARG A 4 21.69 20.16 5.93
C ARG A 4 21.96 18.66 6.00
N ASN A 5 20.93 17.81 5.95
CA ASN A 5 21.07 16.35 5.92
C ASN A 5 20.05 15.68 4.95
N TRP A 6 20.23 14.36 4.75
CA TRP A 6 19.39 13.51 3.90
C TRP A 6 18.81 12.27 4.60
N HIS A 7 19.07 12.12 5.90
CA HIS A 7 18.77 10.91 6.66
C HIS A 7 17.81 11.14 7.84
N ARG A 8 17.40 12.38 8.10
CA ARG A 8 16.47 12.76 9.17
C ARG A 8 15.18 13.36 8.62
N HIS A 9 14.09 13.22 9.37
CA HIS A 9 12.81 13.88 9.07
C HIS A 9 12.93 15.40 9.13
N ASP A 10 13.66 15.93 10.12
CA ASP A 10 14.09 17.33 10.12
C ASP A 10 15.40 17.47 9.32
N TYR A 11 15.24 17.83 8.04
CA TYR A 11 16.35 18.05 7.13
C TYR A 11 17.27 19.23 7.50
N THR A 12 16.96 20.00 8.55
CA THR A 12 17.79 21.10 9.06
C THR A 12 18.76 20.69 10.15
N GLU A 13 18.61 19.49 10.72
CA GLU A 13 19.58 18.92 11.66
C GLU A 13 20.97 18.82 11.03
N GLN A 14 22.01 18.92 11.87
CA GLN A 14 23.39 18.80 11.43
C GLN A 14 23.70 17.37 10.99
N ASP A 15 24.47 17.22 9.92
CA ASP A 15 24.93 15.92 9.40
C ASP A 15 26.30 15.59 10.01
N ASP A 16 26.30 15.22 11.30
CA ASP A 16 27.50 14.91 12.09
C ASP A 16 27.67 13.42 12.40
N GLY A 17 26.76 12.58 11.91
CA GLY A 17 26.78 11.13 12.09
C GLY A 17 26.28 10.64 13.46
N THR A 18 25.79 11.52 14.32
CA THR A 18 25.33 11.15 15.68
C THR A 18 23.96 10.50 15.70
N LYS A 19 23.09 10.86 14.75
CA LYS A 19 21.69 10.39 14.70
C LYS A 19 21.50 9.28 13.67
N PRO A 20 20.65 8.28 13.96
CA PRO A 20 20.37 7.20 13.02
C PRO A 20 19.54 7.68 11.81
N VAL A 21 19.41 6.81 10.82
CA VAL A 21 18.60 7.10 9.62
C VAL A 21 17.11 6.91 9.94
N GLN A 22 16.26 7.83 9.52
CA GLN A 22 14.81 7.72 9.69
C GLN A 22 14.08 7.22 8.45
N ALA A 23 13.00 6.46 8.66
CA ALA A 23 12.14 5.88 7.64
C ALA A 23 11.61 6.93 6.64
N GLY A 24 11.54 6.56 5.36
CA GLY A 24 11.07 7.40 4.25
C GLY A 24 12.05 8.48 3.77
N THR A 25 13.17 8.72 4.45
CA THR A 25 14.19 9.67 3.99
C THR A 25 14.96 9.15 2.76
N ARG A 26 15.65 10.05 2.04
CA ARG A 26 16.43 9.67 0.86
C ARG A 26 17.48 8.61 1.18
N THR A 27 18.23 8.80 2.27
CA THR A 27 19.24 7.83 2.71
C THR A 27 18.60 6.51 3.09
N PHE A 28 17.42 6.51 3.72
CA PHE A 28 16.68 5.29 4.04
C PHE A 28 16.32 4.50 2.77
N VAL A 29 15.70 5.14 1.78
CA VAL A 29 15.29 4.47 0.54
C VAL A 29 16.50 3.92 -0.22
N GLN A 30 17.62 4.63 -0.25
CA GLN A 30 18.87 4.13 -0.83
C GLN A 30 19.36 2.86 -0.13
N LYS A 31 19.39 2.85 1.22
CA LYS A 31 19.76 1.66 2.00
C LYS A 31 18.79 0.52 1.76
N LEU A 32 17.48 0.80 1.74
CA LEU A 32 16.43 -0.20 1.51
C LEU A 32 16.56 -0.87 0.13
N ARG A 33 16.84 -0.10 -0.93
CA ARG A 33 17.07 -0.63 -2.28
C ARG A 33 18.32 -1.52 -2.37
N ALA A 34 19.35 -1.24 -1.57
CA ALA A 34 20.61 -1.98 -1.54
C ALA A 34 20.57 -3.25 -0.66
N ARG A 35 19.57 -3.39 0.20
CA ARG A 35 19.41 -4.56 1.07
C ARG A 35 18.98 -5.80 0.28
N SER A 36 19.50 -6.96 0.71
CA SER A 36 19.07 -8.27 0.24
C SER A 36 17.97 -8.81 1.15
N PHE A 37 16.98 -9.47 0.56
CA PHE A 37 15.84 -10.06 1.25
C PHE A 37 15.53 -11.42 0.62
N PRO A 38 15.04 -12.42 1.39
CA PRO A 38 14.48 -13.63 0.80
C PRO A 38 13.35 -13.27 -0.19
N SER A 39 13.23 -14.06 -1.26
CA SER A 39 12.18 -13.84 -2.25
C SER A 39 10.84 -14.23 -1.67
N ALA A 40 9.80 -13.45 -1.93
CA ALA A 40 8.45 -13.86 -1.56
C ALA A 40 7.96 -15.10 -2.33
N ASP A 41 8.64 -15.54 -3.39
CA ASP A 41 8.35 -16.80 -4.08
C ASP A 41 8.33 -18.02 -3.15
N ASP A 42 9.04 -17.95 -2.02
CA ASP A 42 9.07 -19.02 -1.01
C ASP A 42 7.77 -19.12 -0.19
N ILE A 43 6.96 -18.06 -0.15
CA ILE A 43 5.76 -17.96 0.70
C ILE A 43 4.47 -17.66 -0.06
N ILE A 44 4.55 -17.12 -1.29
CA ILE A 44 3.37 -16.77 -2.07
C ILE A 44 2.82 -17.96 -2.85
N LEU A 45 1.51 -17.98 -3.03
CA LEU A 45 0.85 -18.87 -3.97
C LEU A 45 0.59 -18.12 -5.28
N ARG A 46 1.00 -18.71 -6.41
CA ARG A 46 0.70 -18.19 -7.75
C ARG A 46 -0.42 -19.01 -8.36
N MET A 47 -1.50 -18.37 -8.80
CA MET A 47 -2.64 -19.06 -9.42
C MET A 47 -3.35 -18.19 -10.45
N ASN A 48 -4.18 -18.82 -11.29
CA ASN A 48 -5.08 -18.15 -12.22
C ASN A 48 -6.34 -17.67 -11.49
N GLY A 49 -7.00 -16.61 -11.99
CA GLY A 49 -8.17 -16.03 -11.33
C GLY A 49 -9.32 -17.02 -11.18
N THR A 50 -9.52 -17.93 -12.16
CA THR A 50 -10.55 -18.97 -12.11
C THR A 50 -10.34 -20.01 -11.00
N GLN A 51 -9.13 -20.14 -10.47
CA GLN A 51 -8.80 -21.05 -9.38
C GLN A 51 -9.10 -20.43 -8.01
N LEU A 52 -9.06 -19.10 -7.90
CA LEU A 52 -9.25 -18.35 -6.66
C LEU A 52 -10.74 -18.27 -6.31
N THR A 53 -11.25 -19.32 -5.67
CA THR A 53 -12.66 -19.46 -5.31
C THR A 53 -12.82 -19.64 -3.79
N GLN A 54 -14.02 -19.36 -3.26
CA GLN A 54 -14.33 -19.61 -1.86
C GLN A 54 -14.05 -21.08 -1.48
N ARG A 55 -14.49 -22.04 -2.31
CA ARG A 55 -14.26 -23.48 -2.09
C ARG A 55 -12.77 -23.83 -2.00
N TYR A 56 -11.93 -23.20 -2.82
CA TYR A 56 -10.49 -23.39 -2.74
C TYR A 56 -9.94 -22.91 -1.38
N LEU A 57 -10.33 -21.70 -0.96
CA LEU A 57 -9.87 -21.12 0.30
C LEU A 57 -10.42 -21.85 1.53
N GLU A 58 -11.65 -22.38 1.49
CA GLU A 58 -12.20 -23.24 2.55
C GLU A 58 -11.41 -24.54 2.69
N LYS A 59 -10.94 -25.11 1.57
CA LYS A 59 -10.18 -26.37 1.57
C LYS A 59 -8.72 -26.19 1.98
N HIS A 60 -8.08 -25.10 1.54
CA HIS A 60 -6.64 -24.89 1.65
C HIS A 60 -6.23 -23.82 2.67
N GLY A 61 -7.20 -23.05 3.18
CA GLY A 61 -6.97 -21.86 3.98
C GLY A 61 -6.54 -20.66 3.13
N PHE A 62 -6.62 -19.47 3.72
CA PHE A 62 -6.07 -18.24 3.16
C PHE A 62 -5.05 -17.66 4.15
N ASN A 63 -3.89 -18.29 4.24
CA ASN A 63 -2.84 -17.96 5.23
C ASN A 63 -1.54 -17.46 4.58
N SER A 64 -1.45 -17.53 3.25
CA SER A 64 -0.31 -17.05 2.46
C SER A 64 -0.78 -15.99 1.46
N PRO A 65 0.06 -15.00 1.13
CA PRO A 65 -0.20 -14.09 0.03
C PRO A 65 -0.45 -14.85 -1.29
N ILE A 66 -1.38 -14.36 -2.10
CA ILE A 66 -1.70 -14.95 -3.40
C ILE A 66 -1.41 -13.92 -4.49
N ILE A 67 -0.63 -14.29 -5.51
CA ILE A 67 -0.46 -13.49 -6.72
C ILE A 67 -1.24 -14.13 -7.87
N VAL A 68 -2.04 -13.31 -8.52
CA VAL A 68 -2.72 -13.63 -9.78
C VAL A 68 -2.14 -12.73 -10.88
N PRO A 69 -1.26 -13.26 -11.75
CA PRO A 69 -0.55 -12.45 -12.75
C PRO A 69 -1.44 -11.83 -13.83
N GLN A 70 -2.60 -12.44 -14.10
CA GLN A 70 -3.56 -11.99 -15.12
C GLN A 70 -4.93 -11.77 -14.47
N MET A 71 -5.66 -10.74 -14.90
CA MET A 71 -6.98 -10.42 -14.33
C MET A 71 -8.06 -11.44 -14.70
N ASP A 72 -7.83 -12.27 -15.71
CA ASP A 72 -8.80 -13.22 -16.22
C ASP A 72 -9.30 -14.18 -15.12
N GLY A 73 -10.62 -14.28 -15.02
CA GLY A 73 -11.29 -15.10 -14.01
C GLY A 73 -11.44 -14.49 -12.62
N LEU A 74 -10.89 -13.29 -12.35
CA LEU A 74 -11.08 -12.62 -11.04
C LEU A 74 -12.43 -11.92 -10.89
N GLY A 75 -13.14 -11.65 -11.99
CA GLY A 75 -14.33 -10.80 -12.00
C GLY A 75 -14.05 -9.32 -11.68
N LEU A 76 -12.77 -8.97 -11.50
CA LEU A 76 -12.25 -7.62 -11.30
C LEU A 76 -12.40 -6.82 -12.60
N ARG A 77 -13.03 -5.66 -12.51
CA ARG A 77 -13.09 -4.68 -13.61
C ARG A 77 -12.35 -3.42 -13.19
N LEU A 78 -11.48 -2.94 -14.06
CA LEU A 78 -10.71 -1.72 -13.88
C LEU A 78 -10.79 -0.86 -15.16
N PRO A 79 -10.51 0.45 -15.06
CA PRO A 79 -10.31 1.27 -16.26
C PRO A 79 -9.12 0.74 -17.09
N PRO A 80 -9.00 1.15 -18.38
CA PRO A 80 -7.93 0.68 -19.24
C PRO A 80 -6.52 1.05 -18.69
N PRO A 81 -5.46 0.33 -19.08
CA PRO A 81 -4.09 0.62 -18.63
C PRO A 81 -3.58 2.04 -18.95
N THR A 82 -4.23 2.76 -19.87
CA THR A 82 -3.94 4.16 -20.21
C THR A 82 -4.57 5.18 -19.26
N PHE A 83 -5.39 4.75 -18.29
CA PHE A 83 -6.05 5.63 -17.34
C PHE A 83 -5.03 6.30 -16.42
N SER A 84 -5.03 7.63 -16.43
CA SER A 84 -3.99 8.47 -15.83
C SER A 84 -4.45 9.14 -14.54
N VAL A 85 -3.53 9.80 -13.83
CA VAL A 85 -3.87 10.64 -12.67
C VAL A 85 -4.79 11.82 -13.03
N MET A 86 -4.77 12.27 -14.30
CA MET A 86 -5.69 13.30 -14.79
C MET A 86 -7.11 12.75 -14.95
N ASP A 87 -7.25 11.48 -15.32
CA ASP A 87 -8.56 10.82 -15.37
C ASP A 87 -9.11 10.62 -13.95
N VAL A 88 -8.25 10.30 -12.96
CA VAL A 88 -8.64 10.29 -11.54
C VAL A 88 -9.24 11.64 -11.15
N GLU A 89 -8.55 12.76 -11.46
CA GLU A 89 -9.10 14.11 -11.22
C GLU A 89 -10.45 14.34 -11.90
N ARG A 90 -10.60 13.91 -13.16
CA ARG A 90 -11.83 14.06 -13.93
C ARG A 90 -13.01 13.31 -13.32
N TYR A 91 -12.82 12.08 -12.85
CA TYR A 91 -13.90 11.24 -12.33
C TYR A 91 -14.19 11.46 -10.84
N VAL A 92 -13.18 11.80 -10.04
CA VAL A 92 -13.31 12.08 -8.60
C VAL A 92 -13.70 13.52 -8.33
N GLY A 93 -13.22 14.46 -9.15
CA GLY A 93 -13.40 15.89 -8.98
C GLY A 93 -12.19 16.54 -8.29
N GLY A 94 -11.54 17.47 -8.98
CA GLY A 94 -10.29 18.09 -8.51
C GLY A 94 -10.38 18.92 -7.23
N ASP A 95 -11.57 19.27 -6.75
CA ASP A 95 -11.77 19.97 -5.48
C ASP A 95 -11.88 19.03 -4.27
N LYS A 96 -12.01 17.71 -4.46
CA LYS A 96 -12.02 16.74 -3.35
C LYS A 96 -10.73 16.89 -2.54
N ILE A 97 -10.89 17.04 -1.22
CA ILE A 97 -9.76 17.06 -0.29
C ILE A 97 -9.33 15.62 -0.05
N ILE A 98 -8.03 15.37 -0.22
CA ILE A 98 -7.41 14.07 -0.06
C ILE A 98 -6.29 14.14 0.98
N ASP A 99 -6.05 13.02 1.66
CA ASP A 99 -4.90 12.86 2.53
C ASP A 99 -3.66 12.50 1.71
N VAL A 100 -2.55 13.17 2.02
CA VAL A 100 -1.27 13.05 1.32
C VAL A 100 -0.15 12.96 2.34
N ILE A 101 0.71 11.98 2.16
CA ILE A 101 1.85 11.70 3.02
C ILE A 101 3.08 12.40 2.48
N ASP A 102 3.74 13.25 3.28
CA ASP A 102 5.11 13.70 3.05
C ASP A 102 6.07 12.59 3.50
N VAL A 103 6.49 11.77 2.54
CA VAL A 103 7.18 10.49 2.79
C VAL A 103 8.46 10.68 3.59
N ALA A 104 9.24 11.72 3.27
CA ALA A 104 10.50 12.00 3.95
C ALA A 104 10.33 12.44 5.42
N ARG A 105 9.11 12.80 5.83
CA ARG A 105 8.77 13.22 7.18
C ARG A 105 7.84 12.25 7.91
N GLN A 106 7.35 11.21 7.21
CA GLN A 106 6.31 10.29 7.69
C GLN A 106 5.13 11.06 8.32
N ALA A 107 4.67 12.12 7.63
CA ALA A 107 3.67 13.03 8.15
C ALA A 107 2.55 13.28 7.14
N ASP A 108 1.32 13.25 7.63
CA ASP A 108 0.13 13.49 6.83
C ASP A 108 -0.15 14.97 6.65
N SER A 109 -0.71 15.28 5.49
CA SER A 109 -1.23 16.59 5.13
C SER A 109 -2.47 16.44 4.27
N LYS A 110 -3.27 17.49 4.16
CA LYS A 110 -4.44 17.52 3.29
C LYS A 110 -4.19 18.46 2.11
N MET A 111 -4.63 18.08 0.92
CA MET A 111 -4.69 18.99 -0.23
C MET A 111 -5.83 18.63 -1.17
N LYS A 112 -6.15 19.54 -2.09
CA LYS A 112 -7.08 19.25 -3.19
C LYS A 112 -6.45 18.27 -4.17
N LEU A 113 -7.24 17.34 -4.71
CA LEU A 113 -6.79 16.38 -5.71
C LEU A 113 -6.11 17.06 -6.92
N ARG A 114 -6.64 18.18 -7.41
CA ARG A 114 -6.00 18.95 -8.50
C ARG A 114 -4.57 19.39 -8.20
N ASN A 115 -4.29 19.72 -6.94
CA ASN A 115 -2.95 20.16 -6.54
C ASN A 115 -1.99 18.97 -6.51
N PHE A 116 -2.47 17.81 -6.05
CA PHE A 116 -1.69 16.58 -6.09
C PHE A 116 -1.42 16.14 -7.53
N VAL A 117 -2.42 16.17 -8.42
CA VAL A 117 -2.25 15.84 -9.85
C VAL A 117 -1.27 16.79 -10.52
N LYS A 118 -1.38 18.11 -10.27
CA LYS A 118 -0.40 19.09 -10.75
C LYS A 118 1.01 18.79 -10.26
N TYR A 119 1.18 18.40 -8.99
CA TYR A 119 2.46 17.97 -8.43
C TYR A 119 2.96 16.69 -9.10
N PHE A 120 2.09 15.70 -9.31
CA PHE A 120 2.43 14.39 -9.87
C PHE A 120 2.92 14.53 -11.31
N MET A 121 2.24 15.36 -12.11
CA MET A 121 2.57 15.62 -13.51
C MET A 121 3.83 16.47 -13.70
N ASN A 122 4.33 17.14 -12.66
CA ASN A 122 5.58 17.87 -12.71
C ASN A 122 6.76 16.89 -12.61
N PRO A 123 7.69 16.82 -13.59
CA PRO A 123 8.88 15.98 -13.49
C PRO A 123 9.82 16.45 -12.36
N ASP A 124 9.86 17.76 -12.08
CA ASP A 124 10.71 18.36 -11.06
C ASP A 124 9.97 18.46 -9.72
N ARG A 125 10.01 17.37 -8.96
CA ARG A 125 9.29 17.24 -7.69
C ARG A 125 10.18 17.66 -6.50
N PRO A 126 9.79 18.67 -5.72
CA PRO A 126 10.62 19.16 -4.61
C PRO A 126 10.64 18.25 -3.37
N LYS A 127 9.72 17.29 -3.31
CA LYS A 127 9.53 16.31 -2.22
C LYS A 127 8.86 15.06 -2.79
N VAL A 128 8.85 13.98 -2.01
CA VAL A 128 8.15 12.73 -2.32
C VAL A 128 6.81 12.74 -1.59
N LEU A 129 5.72 12.73 -2.34
CA LEU A 129 4.34 12.66 -1.82
C LEU A 129 3.67 11.36 -2.25
N ASN A 130 2.86 10.81 -1.36
CA ASN A 130 2.12 9.57 -1.58
C ASN A 130 0.64 9.73 -1.19
N VAL A 131 -0.26 9.09 -1.95
CA VAL A 131 -1.70 9.00 -1.65
C VAL A 131 -2.05 7.52 -1.55
N ILE A 132 -2.51 7.10 -0.37
CA ILE A 132 -2.88 5.69 -0.11
C ILE A 132 -4.34 5.50 0.32
N SER A 133 -5.01 6.57 0.77
CA SER A 133 -6.33 6.50 1.43
C SER A 133 -7.44 7.19 0.64
N LEU A 134 -7.27 7.39 -0.68
CA LEU A 134 -8.35 7.93 -1.53
C LEU A 134 -9.40 6.85 -1.79
N GLU A 135 -10.37 6.74 -0.89
CA GLU A 135 -11.60 5.96 -1.10
C GLU A 135 -12.51 6.72 -2.07
N PHE A 136 -13.03 6.01 -3.07
CA PHE A 136 -13.77 6.62 -4.18
C PHE A 136 -15.13 5.99 -4.46
N SER A 137 -15.67 5.17 -3.56
CA SER A 137 -16.97 4.52 -3.72
C SER A 137 -18.11 5.52 -3.88
N ASP A 138 -17.96 6.72 -3.32
CA ASP A 138 -18.90 7.85 -3.38
C ASP A 138 -18.76 8.73 -4.63
N THR A 139 -17.90 8.36 -5.60
CA THR A 139 -17.60 9.17 -6.78
C THR A 139 -18.05 8.51 -8.10
N LYS A 140 -18.03 9.26 -9.20
CA LYS A 140 -18.25 8.71 -10.55
C LYS A 140 -17.20 7.67 -10.94
N MET A 141 -16.01 7.71 -10.33
CA MET A 141 -14.97 6.71 -10.57
C MET A 141 -15.38 5.31 -10.06
N SER A 142 -16.29 5.23 -9.10
CA SER A 142 -16.81 3.98 -8.55
C SER A 142 -17.39 3.07 -9.63
N GLU A 143 -18.00 3.64 -10.67
CA GLU A 143 -18.58 2.90 -11.80
C GLU A 143 -17.53 2.21 -12.66
N LEU A 144 -16.29 2.73 -12.71
CA LEU A 144 -15.22 2.15 -13.51
C LEU A 144 -14.63 0.89 -12.87
N VAL A 145 -14.79 0.73 -11.55
CA VAL A 145 -14.15 -0.32 -10.77
C VAL A 145 -15.16 -1.29 -10.16
N LYS A 146 -14.98 -2.57 -10.46
CA LYS A 146 -15.65 -3.68 -9.78
C LYS A 146 -14.59 -4.50 -9.06
N VAL A 147 -14.72 -4.66 -7.74
CA VAL A 147 -13.79 -5.44 -6.91
C VAL A 147 -13.75 -6.92 -7.34
N PRO A 148 -12.69 -7.69 -7.01
CA PRO A 148 -12.62 -9.12 -7.33
C PRO A 148 -13.81 -9.89 -6.75
N ASP A 149 -14.33 -10.86 -7.49
CA ASP A 149 -15.51 -11.64 -7.08
C ASP A 149 -15.25 -12.38 -5.76
N ILE A 150 -14.02 -12.87 -5.53
CA ILE A 150 -13.64 -13.49 -4.25
C ILE A 150 -13.70 -12.53 -3.07
N GLY A 151 -13.29 -11.27 -3.26
CA GLY A 151 -13.36 -10.23 -2.23
C GLY A 151 -14.81 -9.89 -1.88
N LYS A 152 -15.67 -9.77 -2.89
CA LYS A 152 -17.10 -9.60 -2.69
C LYS A 152 -17.73 -10.81 -1.98
N LYS A 153 -17.36 -12.02 -2.38
CA LYS A 153 -17.92 -13.27 -1.85
C LYS A 153 -17.61 -13.48 -0.37
N LEU A 154 -16.41 -13.10 0.09
CA LEU A 154 -15.97 -13.28 1.48
C LEU A 154 -16.23 -12.07 2.39
N SER A 155 -16.50 -10.90 1.82
CA SER A 155 -16.68 -9.66 2.58
C SER A 155 -17.85 -9.76 3.58
N TRP A 156 -17.57 -9.46 4.86
CA TRP A 156 -18.63 -9.37 5.87
C TRP A 156 -19.62 -8.25 5.55
N VAL A 157 -19.15 -7.12 5.03
CA VAL A 157 -19.99 -5.97 4.70
C VAL A 157 -20.94 -6.29 3.53
N GLU A 158 -20.52 -7.14 2.60
CA GLU A 158 -21.35 -7.54 1.46
C GLU A 158 -22.40 -8.60 1.82
N ASN A 159 -22.10 -9.47 2.80
CA ASN A 159 -22.96 -10.60 3.15
C ASN A 159 -23.86 -10.36 4.36
N TYR A 160 -23.44 -9.50 5.30
CA TYR A 160 -24.05 -9.42 6.62
C TYR A 160 -24.41 -8.01 7.07
N TRP A 161 -23.97 -6.95 6.38
CA TRP A 161 -24.36 -5.59 6.75
C TRP A 161 -25.81 -5.33 6.31
N PRO A 162 -26.74 -5.05 7.23
CA PRO A 162 -28.14 -4.85 6.88
C PRO A 162 -28.36 -3.52 6.15
N ASP A 163 -29.20 -3.52 5.13
CA ASP A 163 -29.53 -2.31 4.36
C ASP A 163 -30.34 -1.30 5.19
N ASP A 164 -31.06 -1.76 6.20
CA ASP A 164 -31.83 -0.96 7.17
C ASP A 164 -31.04 -0.67 8.47
N SER A 165 -29.72 -0.86 8.46
CA SER A 165 -28.86 -0.49 9.58
C SER A 165 -29.01 1.00 9.94
N VAL A 166 -29.11 1.29 11.25
CA VAL A 166 -29.02 2.66 11.75
C VAL A 166 -27.62 3.27 11.62
N PHE A 167 -26.60 2.42 11.42
CA PHE A 167 -25.22 2.84 11.22
C PHE A 167 -24.88 2.96 9.74
N THR A 168 -24.05 3.93 9.40
CA THR A 168 -23.54 4.10 8.04
C THR A 168 -22.73 2.88 7.60
N LYS A 169 -23.07 2.32 6.43
CA LYS A 169 -22.33 1.22 5.83
C LYS A 169 -20.86 1.62 5.63
N PRO A 170 -19.90 0.81 6.09
CA PRO A 170 -18.48 1.11 5.90
C PRO A 170 -18.09 0.94 4.42
N PHE A 171 -17.57 2.00 3.82
CA PHE A 171 -16.99 1.98 2.48
C PHE A 171 -15.48 1.93 2.58
N VAL A 172 -14.92 0.74 2.36
CA VAL A 172 -13.47 0.47 2.41
C VAL A 172 -13.06 -0.49 1.30
N GLN A 173 -13.86 -0.58 0.23
CA GLN A 173 -13.68 -1.60 -0.82
C GLN A 173 -12.95 -1.05 -2.06
N LYS A 174 -12.91 0.27 -2.25
CA LYS A 174 -12.37 0.90 -3.46
C LYS A 174 -11.43 2.05 -3.12
N TYR A 175 -10.13 1.77 -3.15
CA TYR A 175 -9.07 2.76 -2.94
C TYR A 175 -8.27 3.01 -4.22
N CYS A 176 -7.95 4.28 -4.49
CA CYS A 176 -7.07 4.69 -5.57
C CYS A 176 -5.74 5.16 -4.97
N LEU A 177 -4.69 4.37 -5.18
CA LEU A 177 -3.36 4.66 -4.67
C LEU A 177 -2.53 5.34 -5.76
N MET A 178 -1.90 6.45 -5.42
CA MET A 178 -1.04 7.21 -6.32
C MET A 178 0.22 7.64 -5.55
N GLY A 179 1.36 7.04 -5.90
CA GLY A 179 2.67 7.38 -5.31
C GLY A 179 3.66 7.71 -6.41
N VAL A 180 4.62 8.59 -6.13
CA VAL A 180 5.76 8.81 -7.03
C VAL A 180 6.86 7.78 -6.76
N GLU A 181 7.89 7.72 -7.61
CA GLU A 181 9.10 6.94 -7.27
C GLU A 181 9.63 7.36 -5.89
N ASP A 182 10.11 6.37 -5.13
CA ASP A 182 10.59 6.49 -3.75
C ASP A 182 9.51 6.71 -2.69
N SER A 183 8.22 6.69 -3.06
CA SER A 183 7.13 6.68 -2.06
C SER A 183 7.21 5.43 -1.18
N TYR A 184 7.20 5.61 0.13
CA TYR A 184 7.34 4.57 1.14
C TYR A 184 6.23 4.70 2.19
N THR A 185 5.59 3.57 2.50
CA THR A 185 4.74 3.38 3.70
C THR A 185 5.52 2.47 4.65
N ASP A 186 5.48 2.70 5.96
CA ASP A 186 6.17 1.84 6.93
C ASP A 186 5.38 0.57 7.25
N PHE A 187 6.00 -0.38 7.96
CA PHE A 187 5.39 -1.64 8.41
C PHE A 187 4.08 -1.40 9.16
N HIS A 188 3.01 -2.07 8.72
CA HIS A 188 1.72 -2.03 9.38
C HIS A 188 0.93 -3.34 9.18
N ILE A 189 -0.13 -3.47 9.97
CA ILE A 189 -1.24 -4.39 9.73
C ILE A 189 -2.42 -3.55 9.27
N ASP A 190 -3.10 -3.97 8.20
CA ASP A 190 -4.30 -3.28 7.72
C ASP A 190 -5.36 -3.17 8.84
N PHE A 191 -6.08 -2.05 8.84
CA PHE A 191 -7.02 -1.69 9.90
C PHE A 191 -8.03 -2.81 10.17
N GLY A 192 -8.18 -3.20 11.44
CA GLY A 192 -9.07 -4.29 11.85
C GLY A 192 -8.57 -5.69 11.45
N GLY A 193 -7.31 -5.84 11.01
CA GLY A 193 -6.77 -7.11 10.53
C GLY A 193 -7.44 -7.59 9.24
N THR A 194 -7.92 -6.66 8.41
CA THR A 194 -8.61 -7.03 7.16
C THR A 194 -7.67 -7.76 6.21
N SER A 195 -8.22 -8.70 5.43
CA SER A 195 -7.58 -9.14 4.19
C SER A 195 -7.77 -8.07 3.11
N VAL A 196 -6.77 -7.90 2.25
CA VAL A 196 -6.77 -6.86 1.21
C VAL A 196 -6.39 -7.42 -0.15
N TRP A 197 -6.79 -6.70 -1.20
CA TRP A 197 -6.37 -6.97 -2.57
C TRP A 197 -5.77 -5.71 -3.18
N TYR A 198 -4.70 -5.89 -3.95
CA TYR A 198 -3.99 -4.83 -4.67
C TYR A 198 -3.89 -5.18 -6.13
N HIS A 199 -4.09 -4.18 -7.00
CA HIS A 199 -3.84 -4.32 -8.43
C HIS A 199 -3.01 -3.12 -8.91
N VAL A 200 -1.92 -3.38 -9.65
CA VAL A 200 -1.06 -2.32 -10.19
C VAL A 200 -1.49 -2.01 -11.62
N LEU A 201 -2.12 -0.86 -11.84
CA LEU A 201 -2.55 -0.45 -13.19
C LEU A 201 -1.38 -0.07 -14.09
N TRP A 202 -0.41 0.68 -13.54
CA TRP A 202 0.87 1.02 -14.15
C TRP A 202 1.90 1.31 -13.04
N GLY A 203 3.19 1.19 -13.38
CA GLY A 203 4.28 1.29 -12.42
C GLY A 203 4.64 -0.05 -11.75
N GLU A 204 5.30 0.02 -10.60
CA GLU A 204 5.72 -1.15 -9.83
C GLU A 204 5.70 -0.85 -8.32
N LYS A 205 5.12 -1.78 -7.55
CA LYS A 205 5.12 -1.78 -6.08
C LYS A 205 5.97 -2.93 -5.58
N ILE A 206 6.79 -2.69 -4.57
CA ILE A 206 7.47 -3.74 -3.81
C ILE A 206 6.84 -3.82 -2.44
N PHE A 207 6.30 -4.98 -2.11
CA PHE A 207 5.86 -5.31 -0.77
C PHE A 207 6.97 -6.04 -0.03
N TYR A 208 7.06 -5.79 1.26
CA TYR A 208 7.96 -6.48 2.15
C TYR A 208 7.11 -7.14 3.24
N LEU A 209 7.07 -8.46 3.20
CA LEU A 209 6.06 -9.26 3.88
C LEU A 209 6.68 -10.03 5.04
N ILE A 210 6.01 -9.99 6.19
CA ILE A 210 6.38 -10.71 7.39
C ILE A 210 5.16 -11.54 7.81
N LYS A 211 5.40 -12.83 8.10
CA LYS A 211 4.34 -13.74 8.53
C LYS A 211 3.84 -13.34 9.92
N PRO A 212 2.53 -13.36 10.20
CA PRO A 212 1.97 -13.02 11.50
C PRO A 212 2.04 -14.21 12.46
N THR A 213 3.26 -14.60 12.85
CA THR A 213 3.45 -15.48 13.99
C THR A 213 3.23 -14.70 15.29
N ASP A 214 2.87 -15.39 16.37
CA ASP A 214 2.68 -14.74 17.68
C ASP A 214 3.92 -13.93 18.10
N GLU A 215 5.12 -14.46 17.82
CA GLU A 215 6.39 -13.77 18.03
C GLU A 215 6.51 -12.47 17.21
N ASN A 216 6.25 -12.52 15.90
CA ASN A 216 6.33 -11.34 15.04
C ASN A 216 5.28 -10.29 15.42
N LEU A 217 4.09 -10.72 15.85
CA LEU A 217 3.03 -9.82 16.31
C LEU A 217 3.42 -9.11 17.61
N ALA A 218 4.02 -9.83 18.58
CA ALA A 218 4.52 -9.22 19.81
C ALA A 218 5.68 -8.24 19.55
N LEU A 219 6.60 -8.60 18.63
CA LEU A 219 7.68 -7.71 18.19
C LEU A 219 7.14 -6.46 17.50
N TYR A 220 6.13 -6.62 16.64
CA TYR A 220 5.48 -5.51 15.95
C TYR A 220 4.79 -4.57 16.93
N GLU A 221 4.03 -5.09 17.90
CA GLU A 221 3.38 -4.29 18.93
C GLU A 221 4.41 -3.45 19.72
N SER A 222 5.51 -4.09 20.14
CA SER A 222 6.61 -3.41 20.85
C SER A 222 7.30 -2.35 19.98
N TRP A 223 7.57 -2.64 18.71
CA TRP A 223 8.17 -1.67 17.79
C TRP A 223 7.22 -0.51 17.48
N SER A 224 5.94 -0.78 17.26
CA SER A 224 4.93 0.22 16.88
C SER A 224 4.68 1.27 17.98
N SER A 225 4.94 0.90 19.23
CA SER A 225 4.85 1.78 20.40
C SER A 225 6.20 2.35 20.84
N SER A 226 7.29 2.03 20.13
CA SER A 226 8.64 2.50 20.46
C SER A 226 8.84 3.98 20.12
N VAL A 227 9.51 4.71 21.01
CA VAL A 227 9.94 6.10 20.74
C VAL A 227 10.96 6.21 19.61
N THR A 228 11.69 5.12 19.33
CA THR A 228 12.68 5.02 18.25
C THR A 228 12.11 4.33 17.00
N GLN A 229 10.79 4.09 16.91
CA GLN A 229 10.16 3.40 15.78
C GLN A 229 10.67 3.92 14.42
N SER A 230 10.69 5.25 14.24
CA SER A 230 11.10 5.88 12.98
C SER A 230 12.57 5.65 12.59
N GLU A 231 13.41 5.22 13.54
CA GLU A 231 14.85 5.03 13.40
C GLU A 231 15.23 3.54 13.25
N GLU A 232 14.26 2.66 13.44
CA GLU A 232 14.44 1.21 13.45
C GLU A 232 13.68 0.57 12.30
N PHE A 233 14.39 -0.17 11.45
CA PHE A 233 13.75 -0.95 10.40
C PHE A 233 13.19 -2.25 10.98
N PHE A 234 11.87 -2.38 11.05
CA PHE A 234 11.22 -3.54 11.69
C PHE A 234 11.63 -4.88 11.06
N GLY A 235 11.93 -4.92 9.77
CA GLY A 235 12.39 -6.14 9.09
C GLY A 235 13.71 -6.70 9.61
N ASP A 236 14.48 -5.94 10.40
CA ASP A 236 15.69 -6.41 11.09
C ASP A 236 15.38 -7.08 12.44
N LYS A 237 14.14 -6.97 12.95
CA LYS A 237 13.71 -7.54 14.23
C LYS A 237 13.11 -8.95 14.11
N VAL A 238 12.85 -9.40 12.89
CA VAL A 238 12.19 -10.69 12.62
C VAL A 238 13.11 -11.62 11.84
N ASP A 239 12.85 -12.92 11.88
CA ASP A 239 13.67 -13.91 11.18
C ASP A 239 13.67 -13.72 9.66
N ASN A 240 12.49 -13.46 9.08
CA ASN A 240 12.33 -13.37 7.63
C ASN A 240 11.41 -12.21 7.24
N CYS A 241 11.94 -11.32 6.41
CA CYS A 241 11.20 -10.27 5.72
C CYS A 241 11.30 -10.51 4.21
N TYR A 242 10.20 -10.95 3.59
CA TYR A 242 10.17 -11.40 2.20
C TYR A 242 9.89 -10.26 1.24
N LYS A 243 10.71 -10.13 0.19
CA LYS A 243 10.52 -9.11 -0.85
C LYS A 243 9.62 -9.64 -1.96
N CYS A 244 8.47 -9.00 -2.16
CA CYS A 244 7.47 -9.31 -3.16
C CYS A 244 7.35 -8.17 -4.18
N VAL A 245 7.74 -8.42 -5.44
CA VAL A 245 7.60 -7.42 -6.52
C VAL A 245 6.25 -7.59 -7.21
N LEU A 246 5.37 -6.60 -7.04
CA LEU A 246 4.09 -6.51 -7.73
C LEU A 246 4.21 -5.61 -8.97
N LYS A 247 4.32 -6.26 -10.12
CA LYS A 247 4.43 -5.61 -11.43
C LYS A 247 3.07 -5.12 -11.92
N GLN A 248 3.10 -4.19 -12.87
CA GLN A 248 1.94 -3.79 -13.65
C GLN A 248 1.13 -4.99 -14.16
N GLY A 249 -0.20 -4.92 -14.02
CA GLY A 249 -1.18 -5.93 -14.43
C GLY A 249 -1.35 -7.07 -13.43
N HIS A 250 -0.45 -7.24 -12.46
CA HIS A 250 -0.59 -8.28 -11.45
C HIS A 250 -1.56 -7.86 -10.34
N THR A 251 -2.24 -8.86 -9.78
CA THR A 251 -3.10 -8.70 -8.61
C THR A 251 -2.51 -9.48 -7.43
N LEU A 252 -2.39 -8.85 -6.27
CA LEU A 252 -1.96 -9.45 -5.01
C LEU A 252 -3.15 -9.51 -4.04
N PHE A 253 -3.31 -10.62 -3.34
CA PHE A 253 -4.22 -10.77 -2.21
C PHE A 253 -3.39 -11.05 -0.97
N LEU A 254 -3.55 -10.22 0.06
CA LEU A 254 -2.91 -10.41 1.37
C LEU A 254 -3.96 -10.91 2.37
N PRO A 255 -3.72 -12.04 3.04
CA PRO A 255 -4.60 -12.53 4.10
C PRO A 255 -4.51 -11.70 5.38
N THR A 256 -5.45 -11.95 6.28
CA THR A 256 -5.57 -11.34 7.61
C THR A 256 -4.26 -11.37 8.39
N GLY A 257 -3.95 -10.23 9.02
CA GLY A 257 -2.87 -10.10 9.99
C GLY A 257 -1.46 -10.03 9.39
N ASN A 258 -1.28 -10.29 8.09
CA ASN A 258 0.03 -10.18 7.45
C ASN A 258 0.64 -8.80 7.71
N LEU A 259 1.86 -8.81 8.24
CA LEU A 259 2.65 -7.61 8.45
C LEU A 259 3.27 -7.24 7.10
N GLY A 260 2.85 -6.11 6.56
CA GLY A 260 3.26 -5.67 5.24
C GLY A 260 3.64 -4.19 5.27
N TYR A 261 4.54 -3.82 4.38
CA TYR A 261 4.60 -2.46 3.89
C TYR A 261 4.96 -2.44 2.42
N ASP A 262 4.76 -1.29 1.80
CA ASP A 262 4.98 -1.10 0.38
C ASP A 262 5.94 0.07 0.10
N LEU A 263 6.85 -0.16 -0.84
CA LEU A 263 7.70 0.83 -1.48
C LEU A 263 7.30 0.93 -2.95
N THR A 264 7.12 2.15 -3.44
CA THR A 264 6.86 2.44 -4.85
C THR A 264 8.20 2.71 -5.53
N ILE A 265 8.64 1.79 -6.41
CA ILE A 265 9.99 1.88 -6.99
C ILE A 265 9.99 2.59 -8.34
N ARG A 266 8.91 2.51 -9.13
CA ARG A 266 8.85 3.14 -10.44
C ARG A 266 7.46 3.64 -10.79
N ASN A 267 7.41 4.87 -11.27
CA ASN A 267 6.40 5.32 -12.23
C ASN A 267 7.07 5.37 -13.60
N ARG A 268 6.44 4.79 -14.62
CA ARG A 268 6.71 5.18 -16.00
C ARG A 268 5.64 6.16 -16.42
#